data_AF-A0A9E0F6L7-F1
#
_entry.id   AF-A0A9E0F6L7-F1
#
_cell.length_a   1.000
_cell.length_b   1.000
_cell.length_c   1.000
_cell.angle_alpha   90.00
_cell.angle_beta   90.00
_cell.angle_gamma   90.00
#
_symmetry.space_group_name_H-M   'P 1'
#
loop_
_entity.id
_entity.type
_entity.pdbx_description
1 polymer ?
#
loop_
_entity_poly.entity_id
_entity_poly.type
_entity_poly.pdbx_seq_one_letter_code
_entity_poly.pdbx_strand_id
1 'polypeptide(L)'
;MRYIILFCWICIFPFAGYSTEIVAEKVLQKADSLFQLADYQQAGIWYDKAAYLSVDNMQKTHALMRKGDCYLMRSNYAAAEQCLSRITYYGLNDSMQYAARYKTALSAYLNSSFENAESQILQLKAFVSDTLLSVNSYPLYALILNESNRWAEAKEVLLQYISSSGSSAAQKQQMKQEVEKLYAGSSIPRLKDVEKAKKLSSIIPGTGQIYAGYWGEGILSVTLQAVGLGITGLGIWKHYYASGVLIGFSFFQRFYMGGITRTEFLAQKKNYTLKRNFNNSRKEFVLKLLPD
;
A
#
# COMPACT_ATOMS: atom_id res chain seq x y z
N MET A 1 -55.13 -49.51 -38.64
CA MET A 1 -53.80 -49.04 -38.21
C MET A 1 -53.98 -47.99 -37.12
N ARG A 2 -53.61 -48.34 -35.88
CA ARG A 2 -53.67 -47.49 -34.69
C ARG A 2 -52.38 -46.67 -34.60
N TYR A 3 -52.46 -45.35 -34.72
CA TYR A 3 -51.39 -44.47 -34.28
C TYR A 3 -51.79 -43.87 -32.94
N ILE A 4 -51.09 -44.33 -31.91
CA ILE A 4 -51.15 -43.84 -30.53
C ILE A 4 -50.44 -42.49 -30.53
N ILE A 5 -51.20 -41.40 -30.44
CA ILE A 5 -50.66 -40.08 -30.09
C ILE A 5 -50.67 -40.01 -28.56
N LEU A 6 -49.59 -40.49 -27.96
CA LEU A 6 -49.28 -40.28 -26.55
C LEU A 6 -48.68 -38.88 -26.45
N PHE A 7 -49.54 -37.87 -26.27
CA PHE A 7 -49.12 -36.50 -26.04
C PHE A 7 -48.51 -36.43 -24.63
N CYS A 8 -47.18 -36.40 -24.55
CA CYS A 8 -46.41 -36.32 -23.30
C CYS A 8 -46.82 -35.10 -22.46
N TRP A 9 -47.70 -35.33 -21.49
CA TRP A 9 -48.07 -34.42 -20.41
C TRP A 9 -47.10 -34.51 -19.22
N ILE A 10 -45.78 -34.56 -19.48
CA ILE A 10 -44.78 -34.64 -18.40
C ILE A 10 -43.56 -33.80 -18.77
N CYS A 11 -43.70 -32.48 -18.74
CA CYS A 11 -42.60 -31.52 -18.58
C CYS A 11 -43.15 -30.18 -18.07
N ILE A 12 -44.10 -30.18 -17.12
CA ILE A 12 -44.24 -29.03 -16.23
C ILE A 12 -43.17 -29.26 -15.17
N PHE A 13 -41.94 -28.84 -15.45
CA PHE A 13 -41.02 -28.55 -14.35
C PHE A 13 -41.72 -27.48 -13.53
N PRO A 14 -42.08 -27.73 -12.26
CA PRO A 14 -42.34 -26.64 -11.37
C PRO A 14 -40.98 -25.99 -11.18
N PHE A 15 -40.66 -25.03 -12.06
CA PHE A 15 -39.73 -23.98 -11.71
C PHE A 15 -40.45 -23.21 -10.60
N ALA A 16 -40.44 -23.79 -9.40
CA ALA A 16 -40.55 -23.03 -8.18
C ALA A 16 -39.34 -22.11 -8.27
N GLY A 17 -39.55 -20.96 -8.90
CA GLY A 17 -38.69 -19.81 -8.78
C GLY A 17 -38.76 -19.45 -7.31
N TYR A 18 -38.02 -20.19 -6.48
CA TYR A 18 -37.54 -19.67 -5.23
C TYR A 18 -36.85 -18.39 -5.63
N SER A 19 -37.51 -17.28 -5.34
CA SER A 19 -36.97 -15.95 -5.59
C SER A 19 -35.57 -15.94 -5.02
N THR A 20 -34.58 -15.89 -5.91
CA THR A 20 -33.15 -16.01 -5.56
C THR A 20 -32.76 -14.95 -4.54
N GLU A 21 -33.49 -13.84 -4.53
CA GLU A 21 -33.40 -12.74 -3.57
C GLU A 21 -33.73 -13.14 -2.13
N ILE A 22 -34.83 -13.86 -1.87
CA ILE A 22 -35.16 -14.36 -0.51
C ILE A 22 -34.10 -15.34 -0.01
N VAL A 23 -33.49 -16.09 -0.92
CA VAL A 23 -32.40 -17.02 -0.56
C VAL A 23 -31.11 -16.24 -0.25
N ALA A 24 -30.78 -15.21 -1.04
CA ALA A 24 -29.61 -14.37 -0.81
C ALA A 24 -29.67 -13.63 0.53
N GLU A 25 -30.84 -13.09 0.89
CA GLU A 25 -31.06 -12.40 2.17
C GLU A 25 -30.84 -13.32 3.38
N LYS A 26 -31.38 -14.54 3.34
CA LYS A 26 -31.14 -15.54 4.41
C LYS A 26 -29.66 -15.94 4.51
N VAL A 27 -28.97 -16.01 3.38
CA VAL A 27 -27.52 -16.30 3.32
C VAL A 27 -26.71 -15.15 3.91
N LEU A 28 -27.10 -13.89 3.66
CA LEU A 28 -26.48 -12.71 4.27
C LEU A 28 -26.64 -12.71 5.79
N GLN A 29 -27.85 -12.95 6.30
CA GLN A 29 -28.10 -13.02 7.75
C GLN A 29 -27.24 -14.08 8.43
N LYS A 30 -27.05 -15.24 7.77
CA LYS A 30 -26.15 -16.28 8.29
C LYS A 30 -24.68 -15.80 8.29
N ALA A 31 -24.25 -15.11 7.24
CA ALA A 31 -22.91 -14.54 7.16
C ALA A 31 -22.67 -13.49 8.25
N ASP A 32 -23.64 -12.59 8.49
CA ASP A 32 -23.58 -11.57 9.55
C ASP A 32 -23.49 -12.20 10.94
N SER A 33 -24.26 -13.26 11.20
CA SER A 33 -24.18 -14.01 12.47
C SER A 33 -22.79 -14.62 12.68
N LEU A 34 -22.17 -15.21 11.65
CA LEU A 34 -20.81 -15.75 11.74
C LEU A 34 -19.77 -14.63 11.93
N PHE A 35 -19.96 -13.48 11.27
CA PHE A 35 -19.08 -12.33 11.42
C PHE A 35 -19.08 -11.79 12.85
N GLN A 36 -20.26 -11.71 13.49
CA GLN A 36 -20.41 -11.30 14.89
C GLN A 36 -19.72 -12.28 15.86
N LEU A 37 -19.67 -13.56 15.51
CA LEU A 37 -18.94 -14.59 16.26
C LEU A 37 -17.43 -14.60 15.99
N ALA A 38 -16.92 -13.61 15.23
CA ALA A 38 -15.53 -13.51 14.77
C ALA A 38 -15.04 -14.70 13.93
N ASP A 39 -15.94 -15.54 13.41
CA ASP A 39 -15.61 -16.58 12.43
C ASP A 39 -15.53 -15.97 11.02
N TYR A 40 -14.54 -15.11 10.83
CA TYR A 40 -14.35 -14.35 9.58
C TYR A 40 -14.09 -15.27 8.38
N GLN A 41 -13.51 -16.45 8.61
CA GLN A 41 -13.26 -17.41 7.54
C GLN A 41 -14.57 -17.97 6.99
N GLN A 42 -15.45 -18.47 7.86
CA GLN A 42 -16.75 -18.97 7.41
C GLN A 42 -17.64 -17.83 6.93
N ALA A 43 -17.69 -16.71 7.65
CA ALA A 43 -18.47 -15.54 7.23
C ALA A 43 -18.09 -15.10 5.81
N GLY A 44 -16.81 -15.07 5.46
CA GLY A 44 -16.35 -14.72 4.12
C GLY A 44 -16.86 -15.66 3.01
N ILE A 45 -16.98 -16.97 3.29
CA ILE A 45 -17.55 -17.95 2.35
C ILE A 45 -19.05 -17.69 2.17
N TRP A 46 -19.77 -17.43 3.26
CA TRP A 46 -21.20 -17.13 3.21
C TRP A 46 -21.50 -15.81 2.52
N TYR A 47 -20.68 -14.76 2.72
CA TYR A 47 -20.79 -13.52 1.96
C TYR A 47 -20.50 -13.71 0.46
N ASP A 48 -19.55 -14.58 0.09
CA ASP A 48 -19.31 -14.88 -1.32
C ASP A 48 -20.51 -15.60 -1.96
N LYS A 49 -21.12 -16.53 -1.21
CA LYS A 49 -22.36 -17.19 -1.61
C LYS A 49 -23.50 -16.20 -1.76
N ALA A 50 -23.64 -15.24 -0.85
CA ALA A 50 -24.61 -14.16 -0.97
C ALA A 50 -24.38 -13.35 -2.26
N ALA A 51 -23.15 -12.88 -2.48
CA ALA A 51 -22.79 -12.11 -3.68
C ALA A 51 -23.05 -12.88 -4.99
N TYR A 52 -22.91 -14.21 -4.99
CA TYR A 52 -23.20 -15.07 -6.14
C TYR A 52 -24.71 -15.20 -6.40
N LEU A 53 -25.53 -15.29 -5.35
CA LEU A 53 -26.98 -15.47 -5.45
C LEU A 53 -27.74 -14.15 -5.65
N SER A 54 -27.13 -13.01 -5.29
CA SER A 54 -27.71 -11.68 -5.48
C SER A 54 -27.90 -11.33 -6.96
N VAL A 55 -29.12 -10.96 -7.31
CA VAL A 55 -29.47 -10.41 -8.64
C VAL A 55 -29.22 -8.90 -8.68
N ASP A 56 -29.53 -8.21 -7.58
CA ASP A 56 -29.33 -6.78 -7.43
C ASP A 56 -27.84 -6.44 -7.15
N ASN A 57 -27.35 -5.42 -7.85
CA ASN A 57 -25.96 -4.97 -7.73
C ASN A 57 -25.67 -4.29 -6.38
N MET A 58 -26.66 -3.64 -5.75
CA MET A 58 -26.47 -3.06 -4.42
C MET A 58 -26.23 -4.16 -3.37
N GLN A 59 -27.08 -5.19 -3.34
CA GLN A 59 -26.88 -6.36 -2.46
C GLN A 59 -25.56 -7.09 -2.73
N LYS A 60 -25.23 -7.30 -4.01
CA LYS A 60 -23.96 -7.93 -4.39
C LYS A 60 -22.75 -7.14 -3.91
N THR A 61 -22.78 -5.81 -4.09
CA THR A 61 -21.71 -4.92 -3.62
C THR A 61 -21.61 -4.95 -2.10
N HIS A 62 -22.74 -4.92 -1.39
CA HIS A 62 -22.77 -5.05 0.06
C HIS A 62 -22.08 -6.35 0.52
N ALA A 63 -22.47 -7.49 -0.07
CA ALA A 63 -21.89 -8.79 0.25
C ALA A 63 -20.37 -8.84 -0.02
N LEU A 64 -19.90 -8.29 -1.15
CA LEU A 64 -18.47 -8.22 -1.47
C LEU A 64 -17.70 -7.31 -0.50
N MET A 65 -18.27 -6.18 -0.10
CA MET A 65 -17.67 -5.29 0.90
C MET A 65 -17.52 -6.00 2.25
N ARG A 66 -18.56 -6.72 2.68
CA ARG A 66 -18.54 -7.49 3.93
C ARG A 66 -17.56 -8.67 3.88
N LYS A 67 -17.43 -9.34 2.73
CA LYS A 67 -16.35 -10.32 2.50
C LYS A 67 -14.97 -9.67 2.59
N GLY A 68 -14.81 -8.47 2.04
CA GLY A 68 -13.60 -7.65 2.19
C GLY A 68 -13.28 -7.38 3.66
N ASP A 69 -14.28 -7.05 4.47
CA ASP A 69 -14.11 -6.86 5.92
C ASP A 69 -13.61 -8.12 6.62
N CYS A 70 -14.11 -9.30 6.26
CA CYS A 70 -13.57 -10.56 6.78
C CYS A 70 -12.08 -10.72 6.52
N TYR A 71 -11.60 -10.31 5.34
CA TYR A 71 -10.17 -10.35 5.02
C TYR A 71 -9.38 -9.29 5.79
N LEU A 72 -9.92 -8.08 5.93
CA LEU A 72 -9.31 -7.01 6.73
C LEU A 72 -9.14 -7.40 8.20
N MET A 73 -10.16 -8.02 8.81
CA MET A 73 -10.12 -8.51 10.20
C MET A 73 -9.07 -9.61 10.40
N ARG A 74 -8.69 -10.30 9.34
CA ARG A 74 -7.62 -11.32 9.33
C ARG A 74 -6.27 -10.76 8.86
N SER A 75 -6.17 -9.43 8.69
CA SER A 75 -5.00 -8.73 8.14
C SER A 75 -4.53 -9.25 6.76
N ASN A 76 -5.42 -9.89 6.00
CA ASN A 76 -5.13 -10.37 4.66
C ASN A 76 -5.50 -9.30 3.63
N TYR A 77 -4.68 -8.24 3.55
CA TYR A 77 -4.96 -7.06 2.75
C TYR A 77 -5.00 -7.34 1.24
N ALA A 78 -4.13 -8.24 0.75
CA ALA A 78 -4.11 -8.65 -0.65
C ALA A 78 -5.43 -9.32 -1.07
N ALA A 79 -5.95 -10.24 -0.25
CA ALA A 79 -7.24 -10.88 -0.53
C ALA A 79 -8.42 -9.90 -0.42
N ALA A 80 -8.34 -8.92 0.49
CA ALA A 80 -9.32 -7.85 0.59
C ALA A 80 -9.37 -7.00 -0.68
N GLU A 81 -8.21 -6.52 -1.16
CA GLU A 81 -8.11 -5.73 -2.39
C GLU A 81 -8.64 -6.51 -3.60
N GLN A 82 -8.21 -7.77 -3.78
CA GLN A 82 -8.68 -8.63 -4.88
C GLN A 82 -10.19 -8.91 -4.80
N CYS A 83 -10.75 -9.02 -3.60
CA CYS A 83 -12.18 -9.22 -3.43
C CYS A 83 -12.97 -7.97 -3.84
N LEU A 84 -12.52 -6.80 -3.39
CA LEU A 84 -13.19 -5.52 -3.63
C LEU A 84 -13.05 -5.04 -5.07
N SER A 85 -11.99 -5.45 -5.79
CA SER A 85 -11.83 -5.16 -7.22
C SER A 85 -12.90 -5.82 -8.11
N ARG A 86 -13.71 -6.74 -7.55
CA ARG A 86 -14.85 -7.38 -8.25
C ARG A 86 -16.12 -6.52 -8.26
N ILE A 87 -16.14 -5.40 -7.53
CA ILE A 87 -17.31 -4.53 -7.42
C ILE A 87 -17.57 -3.82 -8.74
N THR A 88 -18.82 -3.89 -9.21
CA THR A 88 -19.30 -3.13 -10.37
C THR A 88 -19.98 -1.86 -9.87
N TYR A 89 -19.49 -0.70 -10.30
CA TYR A 89 -20.00 0.60 -9.82
C TYR A 89 -21.25 1.11 -10.55
N TYR A 90 -21.62 0.50 -11.67
CA TYR A 90 -22.82 0.86 -12.42
C TYR A 90 -24.10 0.60 -11.61
N GLY A 91 -25.01 1.57 -11.59
CA GLY A 91 -26.29 1.47 -10.86
C GLY A 91 -26.19 1.61 -9.34
N LEU A 92 -25.01 1.93 -8.80
CA LEU A 92 -24.85 2.23 -7.37
C LEU A 92 -25.12 3.71 -7.09
N ASN A 93 -25.78 4.00 -5.97
CA ASN A 93 -25.92 5.36 -5.48
C ASN A 93 -24.60 5.91 -4.90
N ASP A 94 -24.53 7.23 -4.70
CA ASP A 94 -23.33 7.93 -4.22
C ASP A 94 -22.78 7.36 -2.91
N SER A 95 -23.66 7.06 -1.95
CA SER A 95 -23.27 6.49 -0.65
C SER A 95 -22.58 5.14 -0.81
N MET A 96 -23.14 4.26 -1.64
CA MET A 96 -22.59 2.94 -1.88
C MET A 96 -21.31 2.99 -2.71
N GLN A 97 -21.25 3.86 -3.72
CA GLN A 97 -20.03 4.09 -4.49
C GLN A 97 -18.90 4.62 -3.59
N TYR A 98 -19.19 5.62 -2.75
CA TYR A 98 -18.25 6.14 -1.77
C TYR A 98 -17.72 5.02 -0.87
N ALA A 99 -18.62 4.27 -0.23
CA ALA A 99 -18.24 3.25 0.74
C ALA A 99 -17.41 2.12 0.09
N ALA A 100 -17.79 1.68 -1.11
CA ALA A 100 -17.05 0.66 -1.86
C ALA A 100 -15.66 1.15 -2.31
N ARG A 101 -15.58 2.35 -2.90
CA ARG A 101 -14.31 2.92 -3.39
C ARG A 101 -13.36 3.25 -2.26
N TYR A 102 -13.87 3.85 -1.19
CA TYR A 102 -13.07 4.17 0.00
C TYR A 102 -12.51 2.89 0.63
N LYS A 103 -13.33 1.84 0.77
CA LYS A 103 -12.88 0.55 1.31
C LYS A 103 -11.84 -0.12 0.40
N THR A 104 -12.04 -0.08 -0.91
CA THR A 104 -11.07 -0.59 -1.89
C THR A 104 -9.74 0.17 -1.78
N ALA A 105 -9.80 1.50 -1.70
CA ALA A 105 -8.62 2.35 -1.53
C ALA A 105 -7.88 2.05 -0.22
N LEU A 106 -8.63 1.84 0.88
CA LEU A 106 -8.06 1.49 2.18
C LEU A 106 -7.37 0.14 2.14
N SER A 107 -8.02 -0.88 1.56
CA SER A 107 -7.43 -2.21 1.39
C SER A 107 -6.15 -2.16 0.55
N ALA A 108 -6.15 -1.42 -0.56
CA ALA A 108 -4.97 -1.23 -1.40
C ALA A 108 -3.85 -0.47 -0.65
N TYR A 109 -4.18 0.57 0.12
CA TYR A 109 -3.22 1.29 0.96
C TYR A 109 -2.57 0.37 2.00
N LEU A 110 -3.37 -0.46 2.68
CA LEU A 110 -2.87 -1.44 3.66
C LEU A 110 -2.03 -2.54 2.99
N ASN A 111 -2.34 -2.89 1.75
CA ASN A 111 -1.55 -3.79 0.91
C ASN A 111 -0.29 -3.13 0.30
N SER A 112 -0.01 -1.85 0.60
CA SER A 112 1.07 -1.06 0.00
C SER A 112 0.97 -0.87 -1.52
N SER A 113 -0.22 -1.07 -2.11
CA SER A 113 -0.53 -0.82 -3.51
C SER A 113 -1.02 0.63 -3.68
N PHE A 114 -0.10 1.59 -3.50
CA PHE A 114 -0.44 3.01 -3.41
C PHE A 114 -1.02 3.59 -4.71
N GLU A 115 -0.58 3.10 -5.87
CA GLU A 115 -1.12 3.51 -7.18
C GLU A 115 -2.59 3.09 -7.34
N ASN A 116 -2.93 1.86 -6.93
CA ASN A 116 -4.31 1.37 -6.95
C ASN A 116 -5.17 2.14 -5.94
N ALA A 117 -4.64 2.39 -4.74
CA ALA A 117 -5.30 3.17 -3.72
C ALA A 117 -5.64 4.59 -4.23
N GLU A 118 -4.66 5.26 -4.87
CA GLU A 118 -4.87 6.57 -5.49
C GLU A 118 -5.93 6.51 -6.59
N SER A 119 -5.85 5.52 -7.50
CA SER A 119 -6.82 5.36 -8.58
C SER A 119 -8.26 5.29 -8.05
N GLN A 120 -8.50 4.54 -6.97
CA GLN A 120 -9.84 4.44 -6.37
C GLN A 120 -10.32 5.76 -5.77
N ILE A 121 -9.44 6.54 -5.15
CA ILE A 121 -9.77 7.86 -4.62
C ILE A 121 -10.07 8.86 -5.75
N LEU A 122 -9.29 8.84 -6.83
CA LEU A 122 -9.53 9.71 -7.99
C LEU A 122 -10.86 9.38 -8.66
N GLN A 123 -11.20 8.09 -8.78
CA GLN A 123 -12.51 7.67 -9.28
C GLN A 123 -13.64 8.06 -8.32
N LEU A 124 -13.42 7.97 -7.00
CA LEU A 124 -14.40 8.44 -6.00
C LEU A 124 -14.68 9.93 -6.21
N LYS A 125 -13.65 10.75 -6.37
CA LYS A 125 -13.78 12.19 -6.64
C LYS A 125 -14.49 12.51 -7.96
N ALA A 126 -14.34 11.65 -8.97
CA ALA A 126 -14.91 11.87 -10.30
C ALA A 126 -16.40 11.46 -10.41
N PHE A 127 -16.80 10.41 -9.69
CA PHE A 127 -18.12 9.78 -9.86
C PHE A 127 -19.09 10.00 -8.69
N VAL A 128 -18.61 10.33 -7.50
CA VAL A 128 -19.47 10.68 -6.36
C VAL A 128 -19.73 12.18 -6.38
N SER A 129 -20.99 12.56 -6.58
CA SER A 129 -21.42 13.96 -6.68
C SER A 129 -21.51 14.63 -5.31
N ASP A 130 -21.85 13.86 -4.27
CA ASP A 130 -21.83 14.34 -2.89
C ASP A 130 -20.43 14.81 -2.47
N THR A 131 -20.28 16.12 -2.36
CA THR A 131 -19.01 16.77 -2.03
C THR A 131 -18.55 16.44 -0.61
N LEU A 132 -19.48 16.22 0.34
CA LEU A 132 -19.15 15.95 1.73
C LEU A 132 -18.60 14.52 1.88
N LEU A 133 -19.19 13.54 1.17
CA LEU A 133 -18.61 12.20 1.05
C LEU A 133 -17.21 12.25 0.41
N SER A 134 -17.05 13.01 -0.67
CA SER A 134 -15.74 13.17 -1.32
C SER A 134 -14.67 13.74 -0.38
N VAL A 135 -15.01 14.75 0.43
CA VAL A 135 -14.12 15.34 1.45
C VAL A 135 -13.70 14.32 2.51
N ASN A 136 -14.59 13.42 2.92
CA ASN A 136 -14.26 12.39 3.92
C ASN A 136 -13.19 11.40 3.45
N SER A 137 -12.90 11.33 2.15
CA SER A 137 -11.81 10.52 1.61
C SER A 137 -10.42 11.16 1.73
N TYR A 138 -10.35 12.47 2.02
CA TYR A 138 -9.11 13.26 1.94
C TYR A 138 -8.04 12.83 2.96
N PRO A 139 -8.37 12.44 4.21
CA PRO A 139 -7.38 11.90 5.14
C PRO A 139 -6.62 10.70 4.56
N LEU A 140 -7.35 9.72 4.00
CA LEU A 140 -6.72 8.56 3.34
C LEU A 140 -5.93 8.99 2.10
N TYR A 141 -6.46 9.93 1.31
CA TYR A 141 -5.76 10.43 0.13
C TYR A 141 -4.41 11.07 0.47
N ALA A 142 -4.35 11.87 1.53
CA ALA A 142 -3.11 12.47 1.99
C ALA A 142 -2.08 11.43 2.44
N LEU A 143 -2.52 10.33 3.07
CA LEU A 143 -1.63 9.22 3.42
C LEU A 143 -1.07 8.51 2.18
N ILE A 144 -1.90 8.29 1.17
CA ILE A 144 -1.48 7.72 -0.11
C ILE A 144 -0.43 8.62 -0.77
N LEU A 145 -0.70 9.93 -0.88
CA LEU A 145 0.23 10.90 -1.46
C LEU A 145 1.57 10.97 -0.71
N ASN A 146 1.55 10.82 0.61
CA ASN A 146 2.77 10.76 1.42
C ASN A 146 3.64 9.54 1.12
N GLU A 147 3.04 8.37 0.98
CA GLU A 147 3.76 7.15 0.58
C GLU A 147 4.33 7.27 -0.85
N SER A 148 3.62 7.98 -1.73
CA SER A 148 4.08 8.35 -3.07
C SER A 148 5.09 9.52 -3.12
N ASN A 149 5.51 10.07 -1.97
CA ASN A 149 6.44 11.21 -1.85
C ASN A 149 5.92 12.54 -2.45
N ARG A 150 4.61 12.64 -2.69
CA ARG A 150 3.92 13.85 -3.17
C ARG A 150 3.48 14.72 -1.99
N TRP A 151 4.45 15.10 -1.17
CA TRP A 151 4.21 15.73 0.14
C TRP A 151 3.52 17.10 0.05
N ALA A 152 3.82 17.88 -0.99
CA ALA A 152 3.16 19.17 -1.21
C ALA A 152 1.66 18.98 -1.47
N GLU A 153 1.29 17.97 -2.26
CA GLU A 153 -0.11 17.67 -2.57
C GLU A 153 -0.82 17.07 -1.35
N ALA A 154 -0.15 16.20 -0.59
CA ALA A 154 -0.68 15.65 0.65
C ALA A 154 -1.05 16.76 1.65
N LYS A 155 -0.19 17.79 1.77
CA LYS A 155 -0.43 18.98 2.58
C LYS A 155 -1.70 19.70 2.13
N GLU A 156 -1.81 20.04 0.85
CA GLU A 156 -2.97 20.77 0.32
C GLU A 156 -4.29 20.00 0.55
N VAL A 157 -4.27 18.69 0.33
CA VAL A 157 -5.44 17.82 0.59
C VAL A 157 -5.87 17.86 2.06
N LEU A 158 -4.92 17.86 3.01
CA LEU A 158 -5.25 17.98 4.44
C LEU A 158 -5.78 19.36 4.80
N LEU A 159 -5.23 20.43 4.23
CA LEU A 159 -5.73 21.79 4.45
C LEU A 159 -7.15 21.97 3.91
N GLN A 160 -7.47 21.33 2.78
CA GLN A 160 -8.83 21.28 2.24
C GLN A 160 -9.76 20.51 3.18
N TYR A 161 -9.36 19.34 3.67
CA TYR A 161 -10.15 18.56 4.64
C TYR A 161 -10.48 19.38 5.90
N ILE A 162 -9.48 20.03 6.51
CA ILE A 162 -9.68 20.86 7.70
C ILE A 162 -10.62 22.03 7.42
N SER A 163 -10.51 22.66 6.24
CA SER A 163 -11.37 23.78 5.86
C SER A 163 -12.85 23.37 5.78
N SER A 164 -13.10 22.17 5.25
CA SER A 164 -14.44 21.59 5.08
C SER A 164 -14.99 20.89 6.33
N SER A 165 -14.20 20.72 7.38
CA SER A 165 -14.63 20.09 8.64
C SER A 165 -15.70 20.92 9.38
N GLY A 166 -16.48 20.28 10.27
CA GLY A 166 -17.48 20.96 11.12
C GLY A 166 -16.92 21.76 12.29
N SER A 167 -15.59 21.82 12.46
CA SER A 167 -14.92 22.42 13.63
C SER A 167 -15.02 23.95 13.68
N SER A 168 -14.84 24.54 14.87
CA SER A 168 -14.85 26.00 15.04
C SER A 168 -13.69 26.67 14.29
N ALA A 169 -13.83 27.96 13.95
CA ALA A 169 -12.80 28.71 13.22
C ALA A 169 -11.43 28.70 13.93
N ALA A 170 -11.42 28.80 15.27
CA ALA A 170 -10.21 28.73 16.06
C ALA A 170 -9.52 27.36 15.97
N GLN A 171 -10.30 26.27 16.08
CA GLN A 171 -9.79 24.89 15.96
C GLN A 171 -9.23 24.62 14.56
N LYS A 172 -9.94 25.06 13.51
CA LYS A 172 -9.47 24.94 12.13
C LYS A 172 -8.13 25.64 11.94
N GLN A 173 -7.98 26.85 12.48
CA GLN A 173 -6.75 27.60 12.36
C GLN A 173 -5.58 26.90 13.07
N GLN A 174 -5.81 26.37 14.28
CA GLN A 174 -4.81 25.59 14.99
C GLN A 174 -4.38 24.34 14.19
N MET A 175 -5.33 23.55 13.70
CA MET A 175 -5.06 22.36 12.89
C MET A 175 -4.28 22.69 11.61
N LYS A 176 -4.63 23.80 10.93
CA LYS A 176 -3.90 24.26 9.74
C LYS A 176 -2.45 24.61 10.06
N GLN A 177 -2.20 25.30 11.17
CA GLN A 177 -0.83 25.63 11.61
C GLN A 177 -0.02 24.37 11.93
N GLU A 178 -0.65 23.35 12.53
CA GLU A 178 0.00 22.06 12.78
C GLU A 178 0.37 21.34 11.47
N VAL A 179 -0.53 21.34 10.48
CA VAL A 179 -0.24 20.82 9.12
C VAL A 179 0.91 21.58 8.48
N GLU A 180 0.89 22.92 8.51
CA GLU A 180 1.97 23.74 7.96
C GLU A 180 3.34 23.39 8.59
N LYS A 181 3.38 23.22 9.91
CA LYS A 181 4.59 22.81 10.63
C LYS A 181 5.05 21.40 10.24
N LEU A 182 4.12 20.46 10.08
CA LEU A 182 4.40 19.08 9.67
C LEU A 182 4.98 19.01 8.25
N TYR A 183 4.57 19.89 7.34
CA TYR A 183 5.05 19.90 5.95
C TYR A 183 6.04 21.02 5.64
N ALA A 184 6.54 21.73 6.65
CA ALA A 184 7.59 22.74 6.48
C ALA A 184 8.81 22.13 5.77
N GLY A 185 9.47 22.90 4.92
CA GLY A 185 10.61 22.41 4.11
C GLY A 185 11.77 21.82 4.93
N SER A 186 11.95 22.26 6.18
CA SER A 186 12.90 21.67 7.14
C SER A 186 12.51 20.28 7.62
N SER A 187 11.21 19.97 7.63
CA SER A 187 10.64 18.71 8.10
C SER A 187 10.62 17.65 7.00
N ILE A 188 10.70 18.06 5.73
CA ILE A 188 10.72 17.17 4.56
C ILE A 188 12.07 16.44 4.47
N PRO A 189 12.10 15.10 4.36
CA PRO A 189 13.33 14.34 4.36
C PRO A 189 14.13 14.59 3.08
N ARG A 190 15.41 14.91 3.25
CA ARG A 190 16.37 14.99 2.13
C ARG A 190 16.84 13.59 1.77
N LEU A 191 16.21 13.01 0.75
CA LEU A 191 16.58 11.70 0.22
C LEU A 191 17.98 11.75 -0.40
N LYS A 192 18.73 10.66 -0.20
CA LYS A 192 20.05 10.44 -0.77
C LYS A 192 19.91 9.94 -2.21
N ASP A 193 20.75 10.45 -3.09
CA ASP A 193 20.85 9.94 -4.46
C ASP A 193 21.69 8.66 -4.44
N VAL A 194 21.06 7.54 -4.80
CA VAL A 194 21.66 6.20 -4.79
C VAL A 194 22.76 6.08 -5.84
N GLU A 195 22.53 6.62 -7.04
CA GLU A 195 23.51 6.56 -8.13
C GLU A 195 24.69 7.48 -7.86
N LYS A 196 24.46 8.65 -7.27
CA LYS A 196 25.54 9.50 -6.76
C LYS A 196 26.36 8.77 -5.69
N ALA A 197 25.72 8.08 -4.75
CA ALA A 197 26.43 7.32 -3.72
C ALA A 197 27.32 6.24 -4.35
N LYS A 198 26.80 5.47 -5.31
CA LYS A 198 27.56 4.46 -6.06
C LYS A 198 28.75 5.08 -6.79
N LYS A 199 28.54 6.16 -7.56
CA LYS A 199 29.60 6.87 -8.27
C LYS A 199 30.73 7.31 -7.34
N LEU A 200 30.38 7.89 -6.18
CA LEU A 200 31.38 8.27 -5.17
C LEU A 200 32.19 7.06 -4.72
N SER A 201 31.52 5.96 -4.36
CA SER A 201 32.19 4.73 -3.92
C SER A 201 33.04 4.07 -5.01
N SER A 202 32.69 4.23 -6.29
CA SER A 202 33.47 3.75 -7.43
C SER A 202 34.73 4.60 -7.70
N ILE A 203 34.74 5.88 -7.30
CA ILE A 203 35.93 6.72 -7.46
C ILE A 203 36.83 6.53 -6.25
N ILE A 204 36.26 6.69 -5.05
CA ILE A 204 36.98 6.55 -3.79
C ILE A 204 36.20 5.57 -2.91
N PRO A 205 36.78 4.40 -2.61
CA PRO A 205 36.24 3.42 -1.69
C PRO A 205 35.64 4.04 -0.42
N GLY A 206 34.48 3.57 0.01
CA GLY A 206 33.82 3.99 1.25
C GLY A 206 33.16 5.38 1.23
N THR A 207 33.50 6.28 0.30
CA THR A 207 32.93 7.65 0.29
C THR A 207 31.43 7.68 0.02
N GLY A 208 30.91 6.76 -0.79
CA GLY A 208 29.47 6.61 -0.99
C GLY A 208 28.73 6.18 0.29
N GLN A 209 29.34 5.33 1.11
CA GLN A 209 28.79 4.88 2.40
C GLN A 209 28.77 6.03 3.41
N ILE A 210 29.85 6.83 3.44
CA ILE A 210 29.92 8.07 4.23
C ILE A 210 28.84 9.08 3.77
N TYR A 211 28.66 9.27 2.46
CA TYR A 211 27.62 10.13 1.91
C TYR A 211 26.20 9.71 2.34
N ALA A 212 25.95 8.40 2.41
CA ALA A 212 24.70 7.82 2.93
C ALA A 212 24.56 7.98 4.46
N GLY A 213 25.62 8.42 5.16
CA GLY A 213 25.66 8.67 6.59
C GLY A 213 26.21 7.52 7.42
N TYR A 214 26.79 6.49 6.80
CA TYR A 214 27.36 5.31 7.46
C TYR A 214 28.88 5.38 7.48
N TRP A 215 29.42 6.17 8.40
CA TRP A 215 30.86 6.42 8.52
C TRP A 215 31.67 5.16 8.83
N GLY A 216 31.21 4.34 9.78
CA GLY A 216 31.89 3.10 10.14
C GLY A 216 32.00 2.11 8.98
N GLU A 217 30.94 1.98 8.18
CA GLU A 217 30.94 1.15 6.96
C GLU A 217 31.96 1.70 5.95
N GLY A 218 31.99 3.02 5.76
CA GLY A 218 32.95 3.71 4.89
C GLY A 218 34.41 3.42 5.25
N ILE A 219 34.75 3.58 6.52
CA ILE A 219 36.11 3.29 7.03
C ILE A 219 36.46 1.83 6.80
N LEU A 220 35.55 0.91 7.16
CA LEU A 220 35.77 -0.53 6.97
C LEU A 220 36.01 -0.87 5.48
N SER A 221 35.26 -0.27 4.57
CA SER A 221 35.42 -0.51 3.12
C SER A 221 36.80 -0.05 2.63
N VAL A 222 37.26 1.12 3.05
CA VAL A 222 38.62 1.61 2.73
C VAL A 222 39.68 0.67 3.31
N THR A 223 39.55 0.27 4.58
CA THR A 223 40.51 -0.62 5.25
C THR A 223 40.64 -1.96 4.52
N LEU A 224 39.52 -2.61 4.16
CA LEU A 224 39.53 -3.91 3.48
C LEU A 224 40.25 -3.82 2.12
N GLN A 225 40.07 -2.72 1.41
CA GLN A 225 40.74 -2.52 0.12
C GLN A 225 42.22 -2.20 0.30
N ALA A 226 42.57 -1.41 1.33
CA ALA A 226 43.96 -1.15 1.70
C ALA A 226 44.69 -2.44 2.10
N VAL A 227 44.03 -3.40 2.76
CA VAL A 227 44.59 -4.73 3.05
C VAL A 227 44.95 -5.47 1.76
N GLY A 228 44.06 -5.50 0.77
CA GLY A 228 44.36 -6.13 -0.53
C GLY A 228 45.58 -5.51 -1.22
N LEU A 229 45.66 -4.17 -1.26
CA LEU A 229 46.81 -3.46 -1.79
C LEU A 229 48.09 -3.71 -0.96
N GLY A 230 47.97 -3.79 0.36
CA GLY A 230 49.06 -4.11 1.28
C GLY A 230 49.62 -5.52 1.05
N ILE A 231 48.75 -6.51 0.85
CA ILE A 231 49.15 -7.88 0.48
C ILE A 231 49.92 -7.86 -0.84
N THR A 232 49.42 -7.14 -1.85
CA THR A 232 50.13 -6.98 -3.14
C THR A 232 51.51 -6.36 -2.93
N GLY A 233 51.61 -5.25 -2.19
CA GLY A 233 52.87 -4.55 -1.94
C GLY A 233 53.89 -5.40 -1.17
N LEU A 234 53.45 -6.12 -0.14
CA LEU A 234 54.29 -7.05 0.61
C LEU A 234 54.77 -8.22 -0.25
N GLY A 235 53.90 -8.77 -1.10
CA GLY A 235 54.26 -9.83 -2.04
C GLY A 235 55.34 -9.39 -3.03
N ILE A 236 55.20 -8.19 -3.59
CA ILE A 236 56.22 -7.59 -4.48
C ILE A 236 57.55 -7.40 -3.73
N TRP A 237 57.52 -6.86 -2.52
CA TRP A 237 58.71 -6.63 -1.70
C TRP A 237 59.46 -7.93 -1.36
N LYS A 238 58.74 -9.04 -1.22
CA LYS A 238 59.30 -10.38 -0.94
C LYS A 238 59.60 -11.21 -2.20
N HIS A 239 59.57 -10.62 -3.39
CA HIS A 239 59.79 -11.29 -4.68
C HIS A 239 58.74 -12.36 -5.05
N TYR A 240 57.58 -12.39 -4.38
CA TYR A 240 56.42 -13.22 -4.73
C TYR A 240 55.50 -12.49 -5.72
N TYR A 241 56.05 -12.07 -6.86
CA TYR A 241 55.33 -11.19 -7.79
C TYR A 241 53.99 -11.77 -8.25
N ALA A 242 53.98 -13.00 -8.76
CA ALA A 242 52.76 -13.60 -9.30
C ALA A 242 51.72 -13.89 -8.22
N SER A 243 52.08 -14.60 -7.15
CA SER A 243 51.15 -14.99 -6.10
C SER A 243 50.69 -13.82 -5.25
N GLY A 244 51.59 -12.88 -4.92
CA GLY A 244 51.27 -11.67 -4.17
C GLY A 244 50.31 -10.75 -4.91
N VAL A 245 50.57 -10.48 -6.20
CA VAL A 245 49.66 -9.69 -7.04
C VAL A 245 48.33 -10.40 -7.23
N LEU A 246 48.32 -11.70 -7.55
CA LEU A 246 47.07 -12.44 -7.77
C LEU A 246 46.18 -12.43 -6.53
N ILE A 247 46.73 -12.75 -5.35
CA ILE A 247 45.95 -12.80 -4.10
C ILE A 247 45.48 -11.40 -3.70
N GLY A 248 46.39 -10.42 -3.65
CA GLY A 248 46.06 -9.07 -3.21
C GLY A 248 45.09 -8.36 -4.15
N PHE A 249 45.28 -8.50 -5.46
CA PHE A 249 44.35 -7.94 -6.46
C PHE A 249 42.99 -8.63 -6.42
N SER A 250 42.94 -9.97 -6.32
CA SER A 250 41.66 -10.70 -6.20
C SER A 250 40.89 -10.28 -4.94
N PHE A 251 41.59 -10.10 -3.83
CA PHE A 251 41.01 -9.60 -2.58
C PHE A 251 40.48 -8.17 -2.79
N PHE A 252 41.32 -7.26 -3.29
CA PHE A 252 40.95 -5.88 -3.58
C PHE A 252 39.69 -5.81 -4.47
N GLN A 253 39.69 -6.51 -5.60
CA GLN A 253 38.59 -6.49 -6.56
C GLN A 253 37.27 -6.97 -5.93
N ARG A 254 37.31 -8.05 -5.13
CA ARG A 254 36.12 -8.59 -4.45
C ARG A 254 35.52 -7.58 -3.49
N PHE A 255 36.35 -6.94 -2.65
CA PHE A 255 35.86 -5.97 -1.67
C PHE A 255 35.51 -4.62 -2.29
N TYR A 256 36.16 -4.25 -3.40
CA TYR A 256 35.82 -3.07 -4.18
C TYR A 256 34.40 -3.16 -4.77
N MET A 257 34.10 -4.25 -5.50
CA MET A 257 32.76 -4.46 -6.06
C MET A 257 31.70 -4.65 -4.96
N GLY A 258 32.03 -5.43 -3.92
CA GLY A 258 31.17 -5.59 -2.76
C GLY A 258 30.86 -4.26 -2.05
N GLY A 259 31.84 -3.35 -1.97
CA GLY A 259 31.69 -2.01 -1.39
C GLY A 259 30.70 -1.13 -2.16
N ILE A 260 30.71 -1.20 -3.50
CA ILE A 260 29.77 -0.46 -4.35
C ILE A 260 28.33 -0.99 -4.16
N THR A 261 28.14 -2.31 -4.19
CA THR A 261 26.82 -2.93 -3.94
C THR A 261 26.32 -2.63 -2.52
N ARG A 262 27.21 -2.69 -1.52
CA ARG A 262 26.88 -2.33 -0.13
C ARG A 262 26.47 -0.86 -0.02
N THR A 263 27.12 0.03 -0.77
CA THR A 263 26.77 1.46 -0.81
C THR A 263 25.35 1.69 -1.31
N GLU A 264 24.97 1.02 -2.40
CA GLU A 264 23.62 1.07 -2.95
C GLU A 264 22.58 0.68 -1.88
N PHE A 265 22.78 -0.47 -1.24
CA PHE A 265 21.91 -0.95 -0.17
C PHE A 265 21.81 0.05 0.99
N LEU A 266 22.93 0.62 1.45
CA LEU A 266 22.94 1.57 2.56
C LEU A 266 22.21 2.88 2.23
N ALA A 267 22.39 3.39 1.01
CA ALA A 267 21.68 4.58 0.53
C ALA A 267 20.16 4.33 0.46
N GLN A 268 19.74 3.19 -0.11
CA GLN A 268 18.34 2.79 -0.15
C GLN A 268 17.75 2.62 1.25
N LYS A 269 18.46 1.93 2.16
CA LYS A 269 18.07 1.76 3.57
C LYS A 269 17.90 3.09 4.29
N LYS A 270 18.81 4.05 4.06
CA LYS A 270 18.71 5.39 4.65
C LYS A 270 17.45 6.10 4.16
N ASN A 271 17.20 6.08 2.85
CA ASN A 271 16.02 6.69 2.26
C ASN A 271 14.73 6.07 2.77
N TYR A 272 14.65 4.74 2.83
CA TYR A 272 13.52 4.01 3.38
C TYR A 272 13.22 4.45 4.82
N THR A 273 14.25 4.49 5.67
CA THR A 273 14.11 4.91 7.08
C THR A 273 13.62 6.36 7.20
N LEU A 274 14.19 7.27 6.40
CA LEU A 274 13.78 8.68 6.39
C LEU A 274 12.32 8.84 5.96
N LYS A 275 11.91 8.16 4.88
CA LYS A 275 10.52 8.16 4.41
C LYS A 275 9.59 7.59 5.46
N ARG A 276 9.93 6.45 6.07
CA ARG A 276 9.05 5.79 7.03
C ARG A 276 8.84 6.62 8.29
N ASN A 277 9.90 7.21 8.83
CA ASN A 277 9.80 8.09 9.99
C ASN A 277 8.95 9.35 9.68
N PHE A 278 9.13 9.90 8.49
CA PHE A 278 8.31 11.02 8.02
C PHE A 278 6.84 10.61 7.91
N ASN A 279 6.52 9.54 7.18
CA ASN A 279 5.15 9.10 6.93
C ASN A 279 4.43 8.65 8.22
N ASN A 280 5.12 7.96 9.14
CA ASN A 280 4.52 7.49 10.40
C ASN A 280 4.00 8.65 11.27
N SER A 281 4.81 9.69 11.44
CA SER A 281 4.39 10.86 12.25
C SER A 281 3.21 11.62 11.64
N ARG A 282 3.09 11.64 10.30
CA ARG A 282 1.92 12.24 9.63
C ARG A 282 0.71 11.32 9.70
N LYS A 283 0.91 10.00 9.65
CA LYS A 283 -0.15 9.02 9.89
C LYS A 283 -0.77 9.20 11.27
N GLU A 284 0.05 9.32 12.31
CA GLU A 284 -0.43 9.56 13.68
C GLU A 284 -1.23 10.87 13.78
N PHE A 285 -0.77 11.94 13.13
CA PHE A 285 -1.52 13.19 13.07
C PHE A 285 -2.85 13.04 12.33
N VAL A 286 -2.87 12.41 11.16
CA VAL A 286 -4.08 12.19 10.36
C VAL A 286 -5.11 11.36 11.14
N LEU A 287 -4.67 10.33 11.88
CA LEU A 287 -5.57 9.52 12.70
C LEU A 287 -6.24 10.34 13.82
N LYS A 288 -5.56 11.34 14.38
CA LYS A 288 -6.15 12.27 15.37
C LYS A 288 -7.15 13.25 14.77
N LEU A 289 -7.14 13.44 13.46
CA LEU A 289 -8.11 14.30 12.77
C LEU A 289 -9.43 13.59 12.46
N LEU A 290 -9.42 12.26 12.44
CA LEU A 290 -10.62 11.49 12.17
C LEU A 290 -11.56 11.58 13.38
N PRO A 291 -12.88 11.71 13.17
CA PRO A 291 -13.85 11.61 14.26
C PRO A 291 -13.82 10.20 14.87
N ASP A 292 -14.05 10.12 16.19
CA ASP A 292 -14.22 8.86 16.93
C ASP A 292 -15.41 8.03 16.41
#